data_AF-A0A0H5NXL7-F1
#
_entry.id   AF-A0A0H5NXL7-F1
#
_cell.length_a   1.000
_cell.length_b   1.000
_cell.length_c   1.000
_cell.angle_alpha   90.00
_cell.angle_beta   90.00
_cell.angle_gamma   90.00
#
_symmetry.space_group_name_H-M   'P 1'
#
loop_
_entity.id
_entity.type
_entity.pdbx_description
1 polymer ?
#
loop_
_entity_poly.entity_id
_entity_poly.type
_entity_poly.pdbx_seq_one_letter_code
_entity_poly.pdbx_strand_id
1 'polypeptide(L)'
;MLEVALCGELTVQVDHRQPGAAGVGDRRPGHVTVPAGKITPMSTTGDDVRAYALSLPETTEEFAWQMPIFRVARSLFLTLPDDETSMAVRCPVIDRDELVAAEPAKFWIAPHEANNAWVRVRLAALDDHDELRAIVLDSWKLAAPKRLLDGA
;
A
#
# COMPACT_ATOMS: atom_id res chain seq x y z
N MET A 1 9.88 30.49 -17.67
CA MET A 1 9.40 29.47 -18.63
C MET A 1 9.57 28.15 -17.90
N LEU A 2 8.52 27.69 -17.23
CA LEU A 2 8.50 26.41 -16.51
C LEU A 2 7.49 25.56 -17.27
N GLU A 3 7.97 24.58 -18.02
CA GLU A 3 7.12 23.57 -18.65
C GLU A 3 6.68 22.59 -17.56
N VAL A 4 5.37 22.61 -17.31
CA VAL A 4 4.63 21.65 -16.51
C VAL A 4 4.43 20.42 -17.39
N ALA A 5 5.14 19.33 -17.09
CA ALA A 5 4.92 18.05 -17.75
C ALA A 5 3.76 17.31 -17.07
N LEU A 6 2.83 16.90 -17.92
CA LEU A 6 1.51 16.37 -17.64
C LEU A 6 1.47 15.16 -16.69
N CYS A 7 0.42 15.19 -15.87
CA CYS A 7 -0.22 14.08 -15.19
C CYS A 7 -0.63 13.00 -16.23
N GLY A 8 -0.13 11.78 -16.08
CA GLY A 8 -0.46 10.64 -16.93
C GLY A 8 -1.68 9.89 -16.38
N GLU A 9 -2.76 9.94 -17.14
CA GLU A 9 -4.04 9.24 -16.93
C GLU A 9 -3.86 7.71 -16.81
N LEU A 10 -4.39 7.12 -15.74
CA LEU A 10 -4.74 5.69 -15.73
C LEU A 10 -6.23 5.56 -16.05
N THR A 11 -6.54 5.31 -17.32
CA THR A 11 -7.90 4.98 -17.78
C THR A 11 -8.18 3.49 -17.52
N VAL A 12 -9.10 3.18 -16.61
CA VAL A 12 -9.60 1.82 -16.38
C VAL A 12 -10.63 1.49 -17.46
N GLN A 13 -10.27 0.60 -18.40
CA GLN A 13 -11.22 0.05 -19.37
C GLN A 13 -12.00 -1.12 -18.73
N VAL A 14 -13.32 -0.98 -18.62
CA VAL A 14 -14.24 -2.07 -18.25
C VAL A 14 -14.71 -2.75 -19.53
N ASP A 15 -14.24 -3.98 -19.81
CA ASP A 15 -14.72 -4.78 -20.92
C ASP A 15 -16.05 -5.47 -20.53
N HIS A 16 -17.14 -5.09 -21.22
CA HIS A 16 -18.41 -5.78 -21.15
C HIS A 16 -18.49 -6.82 -22.28
N ARG A 17 -18.34 -8.11 -21.95
CA ARG A 17 -18.74 -9.20 -22.86
C ARG A 17 -19.36 -10.41 -22.15
N GLN A 18 -20.57 -10.73 -22.61
CA GLN A 18 -21.19 -12.06 -22.70
C GLN A 18 -21.99 -12.09 -24.03
N PRO A 19 -22.42 -13.23 -24.61
CA PRO A 19 -22.33 -14.64 -24.19
C PRO A 19 -21.95 -15.63 -25.34
N GLY A 20 -21.92 -16.95 -25.09
CA GLY A 20 -21.98 -17.97 -26.16
C GLY A 20 -21.65 -19.40 -25.73
N ALA A 21 -22.52 -20.36 -26.07
CA ALA A 21 -22.56 -21.71 -25.52
C ALA A 21 -22.00 -22.83 -26.43
N ALA A 22 -21.66 -23.95 -25.77
CA ALA A 22 -21.74 -25.37 -26.18
C ALA A 22 -20.73 -25.98 -27.19
N GLY A 23 -20.13 -27.10 -26.77
CA GLY A 23 -19.46 -28.09 -27.61
C GLY A 23 -18.84 -29.24 -26.81
N VAL A 24 -19.51 -30.40 -26.80
CA VAL A 24 -19.18 -31.63 -26.07
C VAL A 24 -17.95 -32.35 -26.66
N GLY A 25 -17.16 -33.01 -25.80
CA GLY A 25 -16.10 -33.95 -26.20
C GLY A 25 -15.54 -34.73 -25.02
N ASP A 26 -16.17 -35.86 -24.70
CA ASP A 26 -15.67 -36.86 -23.75
C ASP A 26 -14.33 -37.43 -24.21
N ARG A 27 -13.34 -37.43 -23.30
CA ARG A 27 -12.24 -38.39 -23.23
C ARG A 27 -11.52 -38.17 -21.90
N ARG A 28 -11.79 -39.04 -20.93
CA ARG A 28 -11.13 -39.08 -19.60
C ARG A 28 -9.64 -39.43 -19.75
N PRO A 29 -8.75 -38.70 -19.07
CA PRO A 29 -7.68 -39.35 -18.32
C PRO A 29 -7.60 -38.81 -16.88
N GLY A 30 -7.12 -39.67 -15.98
CA GLY A 30 -7.12 -39.56 -14.52
C GLY A 30 -7.05 -38.15 -13.94
N HIS A 31 -8.08 -37.79 -13.16
CA HIS A 31 -8.07 -36.62 -12.31
C HIS A 31 -7.14 -36.89 -11.12
N VAL A 32 -5.90 -36.40 -11.18
CA VAL A 32 -5.17 -36.08 -9.97
C VAL A 32 -5.86 -34.85 -9.38
N THR A 33 -6.66 -35.05 -8.34
CA THR A 33 -7.07 -33.93 -7.48
C THR A 33 -5.83 -33.51 -6.70
N VAL A 34 -5.10 -32.55 -7.24
CA VAL A 34 -4.31 -31.66 -6.38
C VAL A 34 -5.36 -30.93 -5.53
N PRO A 35 -5.30 -30.94 -4.20
CA PRO A 35 -6.17 -30.05 -3.44
C PRO A 35 -5.89 -28.65 -3.97
N ALA A 36 -6.93 -27.95 -4.43
CA ALA A 36 -6.86 -26.51 -4.59
C ALA A 36 -6.54 -25.98 -3.19
N GLY A 37 -5.25 -25.80 -2.90
CA GLY A 37 -4.82 -24.88 -1.88
C GLY A 37 -5.58 -23.61 -2.20
N LYS A 38 -6.43 -23.20 -1.28
CA LYS A 38 -7.18 -21.95 -1.40
C LYS A 38 -6.12 -20.92 -1.78
N ILE A 39 -6.21 -20.34 -2.98
CA ILE A 39 -5.51 -19.09 -3.25
C ILE A 39 -6.16 -18.08 -2.32
N THR A 40 -5.70 -18.05 -1.07
CA THR A 40 -6.01 -16.93 -0.20
C THR A 40 -5.50 -15.70 -0.94
N PRO A 41 -6.33 -14.68 -1.23
CA PRO A 41 -5.77 -13.40 -1.59
C PRO A 41 -4.76 -13.07 -0.49
N MET A 42 -3.50 -12.87 -0.87
CA MET A 42 -2.40 -12.62 0.05
C MET A 42 -2.66 -11.27 0.71
N SER A 43 -3.42 -11.28 1.81
CA SER A 43 -3.72 -10.09 2.59
C SER A 43 -2.42 -9.56 3.18
N THR A 44 -2.13 -8.28 2.96
CA THR A 44 -0.97 -7.64 3.58
C THR A 44 -1.10 -7.62 5.10
N THR A 45 0.00 -7.86 5.80
CA THR A 45 0.07 -7.95 7.26
C THR A 45 1.00 -6.90 7.86
N GLY A 46 0.92 -6.67 9.18
CA GLY A 46 1.87 -5.80 9.89
C GLY A 46 3.32 -6.28 9.77
N ASP A 47 3.54 -7.60 9.72
CA ASP A 47 4.86 -8.17 9.47
C ASP A 47 5.40 -7.81 8.08
N ASP A 48 4.55 -7.74 7.06
CA ASP A 48 4.96 -7.29 5.72
C ASP A 48 5.36 -5.81 5.71
N VAL A 49 4.61 -4.98 6.43
CA VAL A 49 4.94 -3.56 6.65
C VAL A 49 6.31 -3.44 7.32
N ARG A 50 6.52 -4.16 8.43
CA ARG A 50 7.77 -4.14 9.19
C ARG A 50 8.94 -4.62 8.33
N ALA A 51 8.77 -5.75 7.65
CA ALA A 51 9.80 -6.34 6.79
C ALA A 51 10.22 -5.37 5.68
N TYR A 52 9.27 -4.72 5.01
CA TYR A 52 9.60 -3.78 3.96
C TYR A 52 10.19 -2.48 4.51
N ALA A 53 9.60 -1.88 5.55
CA ALA A 53 10.09 -0.64 6.14
C ALA A 53 11.56 -0.77 6.58
N LEU A 54 11.92 -1.88 7.24
CA LEU A 54 13.29 -2.16 7.68
C LEU A 54 14.26 -2.50 6.54
N SER A 55 13.75 -2.82 5.35
CA SER A 55 14.60 -3.00 4.16
C SER A 55 15.08 -1.68 3.57
N LEU A 56 14.43 -0.56 3.90
CA LEU A 56 14.77 0.76 3.39
C LEU A 56 16.03 1.32 4.10
N PRO A 57 16.87 2.10 3.37
CA PRO A 57 18.11 2.64 3.93
C PRO A 57 17.87 3.49 5.18
N GLU A 58 18.69 3.24 6.21
CA GLU A 58 18.70 3.98 7.47
C GLU A 58 17.34 4.04 8.18
N THR A 59 16.54 3.00 8.02
CA THR A 59 15.31 2.81 8.78
C THR A 59 15.58 2.14 10.13
N THR A 60 14.96 2.67 11.19
CA THR A 60 14.91 2.03 12.51
C THR A 60 13.47 1.89 12.98
N GLU A 61 13.18 0.76 13.62
CA GLU A 61 11.95 0.54 14.39
C GLU A 61 12.19 0.94 15.85
N GLU A 62 11.30 1.77 16.39
CA GLU A 62 11.26 2.19 17.79
C GLU A 62 9.85 1.92 18.33
N PHE A 63 9.71 1.81 19.65
CA PHE A 63 8.40 1.67 20.29
C PHE A 63 8.02 2.97 21.01
N ALA A 64 6.93 3.62 20.58
CA ALA A 64 6.44 4.87 21.15
C ALA A 64 4.91 4.93 21.10
N TRP A 65 4.28 5.66 22.01
CA TRP A 65 2.80 5.78 22.07
C TRP A 65 2.07 4.43 22.09
N GLN A 66 2.69 3.41 22.71
CA GLN A 66 2.17 2.04 22.77
C GLN A 66 2.01 1.38 21.39
N MET A 67 2.85 1.74 20.42
CA MET A 67 2.86 1.13 19.09
C MET A 67 4.25 1.18 18.44
N PRO A 68 4.55 0.27 17.51
CA PRO A 68 5.71 0.42 16.62
C PRO A 68 5.68 1.70 15.79
N ILE A 69 6.82 2.38 15.74
CA ILE A 69 7.08 3.55 14.91
C ILE A 69 8.37 3.36 14.12
N PHE A 70 8.42 3.89 12.90
CA PHE A 70 9.57 3.74 12.01
C PHE A 70 10.11 5.09 11.59
N ARG A 71 11.44 5.23 11.68
CA ARG A 71 12.15 6.46 11.37
C ARG A 71 13.23 6.25 10.34
N VAL A 72 13.41 7.21 9.45
CA VAL A 72 14.59 7.32 8.57
C VAL A 72 15.46 8.49 9.04
N ALA A 73 16.72 8.23 9.36
CA ALA A 73 17.67 9.26 9.80
C ALA A 73 17.09 10.24 10.85
N ARG A 74 16.27 9.72 11.80
CA ARG A 74 15.52 10.42 12.87
C ARG A 74 14.13 10.96 12.51
N SER A 75 13.75 11.01 11.24
CA SER A 75 12.42 11.47 10.79
C SER A 75 11.41 10.33 10.82
N LEU A 76 10.33 10.48 11.60
CA LEU A 76 9.21 9.53 11.62
C LEU A 76 8.50 9.49 10.27
N PHE A 77 8.30 8.32 9.68
CA PHE A 77 7.60 8.17 8.40
C PHE A 77 6.51 7.09 8.41
N LEU A 78 6.52 6.17 9.38
CA LEU A 78 5.47 5.16 9.49
C LEU A 78 5.13 4.89 10.95
N THR A 79 3.84 4.69 11.23
CA THR A 79 3.37 4.13 12.51
C THR A 79 2.51 2.92 12.21
N LEU A 80 2.64 1.88 13.01
CA LEU A 80 1.86 0.65 12.91
C LEU A 80 1.20 0.43 14.27
N PRO A 81 -0.08 0.76 14.47
CA PRO A 81 -0.81 0.48 15.70
C PRO A 81 -0.71 -0.98 16.13
N ASP A 82 -0.87 -1.24 17.43
CA ASP A 82 -0.68 -2.57 18.06
C ASP A 82 -1.63 -3.66 17.55
N ASP A 83 -2.80 -3.27 17.02
CA ASP A 83 -3.72 -4.20 16.38
C ASP A 83 -3.26 -4.62 14.97
N GLU A 84 -2.22 -3.96 14.44
CA GLU A 84 -1.58 -4.19 13.14
C GLU A 84 -2.57 -4.28 11.97
N THR A 85 -3.77 -3.70 12.12
CA THR A 85 -4.81 -3.69 11.08
C THR A 85 -4.65 -2.52 10.10
N SER A 86 -3.84 -1.55 10.48
CA SER A 86 -3.65 -0.31 9.75
C SER A 86 -2.24 0.23 9.91
N MET A 87 -1.86 1.19 9.07
CA MET A 87 -0.66 2.00 9.26
C MET A 87 -0.97 3.48 9.03
N ALA A 88 -0.15 4.36 9.60
CA ALA A 88 -0.13 5.77 9.24
C ALA A 88 1.15 6.10 8.48
N VAL A 89 1.01 6.82 7.38
CA VAL A 89 2.10 7.22 6.49
C VAL A 89 2.03 8.70 6.17
N ARG A 90 3.17 9.28 5.79
CA ARG A 90 3.24 10.67 5.33
C ARG A 90 2.57 10.80 3.99
N CYS A 91 1.76 11.84 3.84
CA CYS A 91 1.12 12.21 2.60
C CYS A 91 0.87 13.72 2.62
N PRO A 92 1.31 14.51 1.62
CA PRO A 92 1.03 15.94 1.56
C PRO A 92 -0.47 16.21 1.69
N VAL A 93 -0.85 17.29 2.38
CA VAL A 93 -2.25 17.56 2.72
C VAL A 93 -3.15 17.62 1.49
N ILE A 94 -2.66 18.21 0.39
CA ILE A 94 -3.39 18.30 -0.87
C ILE A 94 -3.68 16.92 -1.48
N ASP A 95 -2.68 16.04 -1.52
CA ASP A 95 -2.79 14.71 -2.11
C ASP A 95 -3.65 13.80 -1.25
N ARG A 96 -3.53 13.91 0.08
CA ARG A 96 -4.25 13.06 1.02
C ARG A 96 -5.76 13.23 0.91
N ASP A 97 -6.24 14.47 0.87
CA ASP A 97 -7.68 14.72 0.90
C ASP A 97 -8.33 14.19 -0.40
N GLU A 98 -7.64 14.28 -1.53
CA GLU A 98 -8.02 13.65 -2.79
C GLU A 98 -7.96 12.12 -2.71
N LEU A 99 -6.89 11.55 -2.16
CA LEU A 99 -6.71 10.11 -2.01
C LEU A 99 -7.81 9.47 -1.14
N VAL A 100 -8.18 10.14 -0.05
CA VAL A 100 -9.26 9.70 0.84
C VAL A 100 -10.62 9.80 0.16
N ALA A 101 -10.84 10.81 -0.69
CA ALA A 101 -12.07 10.94 -1.48
C ALA A 101 -12.15 9.87 -2.59
N ALA A 102 -11.02 9.53 -3.23
CA ALA A 102 -10.95 8.54 -4.30
C ALA A 102 -11.10 7.11 -3.76
N GLU A 103 -10.42 6.78 -2.67
CA GLU A 103 -10.35 5.43 -2.11
C GLU A 103 -10.65 5.39 -0.60
N PRO A 104 -11.87 5.78 -0.17
CA PRO A 104 -12.25 5.86 1.24
C PRO A 104 -12.28 4.51 1.97
N ALA A 105 -12.35 3.41 1.21
CA ALA A 105 -12.24 2.06 1.75
C ALA A 105 -10.81 1.78 2.27
N LYS A 106 -9.79 2.27 1.58
CA LYS A 106 -8.38 2.07 1.93
C LYS A 106 -7.88 3.16 2.87
N PHE A 107 -8.19 4.42 2.56
CA PHE A 107 -7.61 5.58 3.22
C PHE A 107 -8.60 6.34 4.09
N TRP A 108 -8.12 6.90 5.20
CA TRP A 108 -8.88 7.85 6.00
C TRP A 108 -7.96 8.80 6.77
N ILE A 109 -8.54 9.86 7.30
CA ILE A 109 -7.86 10.85 8.13
C ILE A 109 -8.36 10.66 9.57
N ALA A 110 -7.47 10.31 10.49
CA ALA A 110 -7.86 10.26 11.89
C ALA A 110 -8.09 11.70 12.41
N PRO A 111 -9.03 11.94 13.35
CA PRO A 111 -9.33 13.29 13.83
C PRO A 111 -8.10 14.06 14.35
N HIS A 112 -7.16 13.38 15.00
CA HIS A 112 -5.91 13.99 15.51
C HIS A 112 -4.86 14.26 14.41
N GLU A 113 -5.07 13.78 13.19
CA GLU A 113 -4.21 13.97 12.01
C GLU A 113 -4.79 15.00 11.01
N ALA A 114 -5.97 15.55 11.28
CA ALA A 114 -6.70 16.45 10.37
C ALA A 114 -5.83 17.59 9.81
N ASN A 115 -4.99 18.19 10.66
CA ASN A 115 -4.14 19.34 10.32
C ASN A 115 -2.69 18.99 9.97
N ASN A 116 -2.36 17.70 9.83
CA ASN A 116 -0.99 17.23 9.58
C ASN A 116 -0.89 16.45 8.28
N ALA A 117 0.31 16.32 7.72
CA ALA A 117 0.58 15.56 6.49
C ALA A 117 0.64 14.04 6.73
N TRP A 118 -0.42 13.47 7.30
CA TRP A 118 -0.54 12.04 7.61
C TRP A 118 -1.88 11.49 7.13
N VAL A 119 -1.84 10.25 6.63
CA VAL A 119 -3.00 9.47 6.22
C VAL A 119 -2.92 8.07 6.80
N ARG A 120 -4.08 7.49 7.12
CA ARG A 120 -4.21 6.12 7.59
C ARG A 120 -4.59 5.20 6.45
N VAL A 121 -4.06 3.98 6.49
CA VAL A 121 -4.22 2.96 5.44
C VAL A 121 -4.64 1.65 6.09
N ARG A 122 -5.69 1.00 5.57
CA ARG A 122 -6.16 -0.32 6.06
C ARG A 122 -5.39 -1.40 5.32
N LEU A 123 -4.63 -2.22 6.05
CA LEU A 123 -3.81 -3.26 5.41
C LEU A 123 -4.68 -4.30 4.67
N ALA A 124 -5.81 -4.66 5.28
CA ALA A 124 -6.77 -5.60 4.68
C ALA A 124 -7.47 -5.08 3.41
N ALA A 125 -7.37 -3.78 3.12
CA ALA A 125 -7.96 -3.17 1.93
C ALA A 125 -6.95 -2.94 0.80
N LEU A 126 -5.66 -3.22 1.04
CA LEU A 126 -4.63 -3.16 0.01
C LEU A 126 -4.80 -4.34 -0.96
N ASP A 127 -4.58 -4.06 -2.24
CA ASP A 127 -4.73 -5.01 -3.34
C ASP A 127 -3.62 -6.07 -3.30
N ASP A 128 -2.36 -5.65 -3.07
CA ASP A 128 -1.20 -6.52 -2.99
C ASP A 128 -0.01 -5.92 -2.21
N HIS A 129 1.10 -6.68 -2.14
CA HIS A 129 2.33 -6.23 -1.48
C HIS A 129 3.05 -5.11 -2.23
N ASP A 130 2.84 -4.95 -3.54
CA ASP A 130 3.50 -3.90 -4.31
C ASP A 130 2.84 -2.55 -4.05
N GLU A 131 1.51 -2.51 -3.87
CA GLU A 131 0.80 -1.33 -3.37
C GLU A 131 1.30 -0.93 -1.97
N LEU A 132 1.41 -1.90 -1.05
CA LEU A 132 1.99 -1.66 0.29
C LEU A 132 3.39 -1.05 0.18
N ARG A 133 4.25 -1.61 -0.67
CA ARG A 133 5.62 -1.13 -0.86
C ARG A 133 5.64 0.29 -1.41
N ALA A 134 4.81 0.59 -2.41
CA ALA A 134 4.72 1.93 -2.99
C ALA A 134 4.34 2.97 -1.92
N ILE A 135 3.31 2.68 -1.13
CA ILE A 135 2.82 3.58 -0.07
C ILE A 135 3.90 3.83 1.00
N VAL A 136 4.55 2.76 1.48
CA VAL A 136 5.61 2.88 2.50
C VAL A 136 6.83 3.61 1.95
N LEU A 137 7.22 3.35 0.70
CA LEU A 137 8.35 3.97 0.04
C LEU A 137 8.14 5.47 -0.16
N ASP A 138 6.96 5.88 -0.63
CA ASP A 138 6.68 7.30 -0.84
C ASP A 138 6.67 8.08 0.47
N SER A 139 6.12 7.47 1.53
CA SER A 139 6.23 8.02 2.88
C SER A 139 7.68 8.17 3.35
N TRP A 140 8.51 7.15 3.10
CA TRP A 140 9.94 7.18 3.42
C TRP A 140 10.65 8.29 2.64
N LYS A 141 10.39 8.45 1.34
CA LYS A 141 10.98 9.51 0.51
C LYS A 141 10.66 10.91 1.03
N LEU A 142 9.43 11.12 1.51
CA LEU A 142 9.01 12.39 2.12
C LEU A 142 9.73 12.70 3.44
N ALA A 143 10.27 11.68 4.12
CA ALA A 143 11.00 11.84 5.38
C ALA A 143 12.54 11.77 5.20
N ALA A 144 13.00 11.13 4.13
CA ALA A 144 14.40 10.84 3.91
C ALA A 144 15.23 12.11 3.64
N PRO A 145 16.42 12.24 4.23
CA PRO A 145 17.34 13.31 3.86
C PRO A 145 17.80 13.16 2.41
N LYS A 146 18.05 14.30 1.73
CA LYS A 146 18.41 14.34 0.29
C LYS A 146 19.50 13.35 -0.12
N ARG A 147 20.53 13.16 0.72
CA ARG A 147 21.63 12.21 0.47
C ARG A 147 21.19 10.76 0.26
N LEU A 148 20.01 10.36 0.75
CA LEU A 148 19.44 9.02 0.54
C LEU A 148 18.57 8.95 -0.72
N LEU A 149 18.11 10.09 -1.24
CA LEU A 149 17.33 10.18 -2.47
C LEU A 149 18.22 10.25 -3.71
N ASP A 150 19.40 10.88 -3.59
CA ASP A 150 20.35 11.04 -4.70
C ASP A 150 21.06 9.74 -5.11
N GLY A 151 20.91 8.66 -4.32
CA GLY A 151 21.54 7.36 -4.54
C GLY A 151 20.57 6.17 -4.61
N ALA A 152 19.26 6.44 -4.69
CA ALA A 152 18.20 5.44 -4.79
C ALA A 152 17.70 5.26 -6.23
#